data_AF-A0A7W1LY70-F1
#
_entry.id   AF-A0A7W1LY70-F1
#
_cell.length_a   1.000
_cell.length_b   1.000
_cell.length_c   1.000
_cell.angle_alpha   90.00
_cell.angle_beta   90.00
_cell.angle_gamma   90.00
#
_symmetry.space_group_name_H-M   'P 1'
#
loop_
_entity.id
_entity.type
_entity.pdbx_description
1 polymer ?
#
loop_
_entity_poly.entity_id
_entity_poly.type
_entity_poly.pdbx_seq_one_letter_code
_entity_poly.pdbx_strand_id
1 'polypeptide(L)'
;MTDDRPIVKQLDHIVVRVNDARSLHALLSETFQLPVSWPIQVFPSFTSGGITLGNVNLEILSCGFDVSTQDGESHVRAIVFESVSLAETVAELARRAIPHTPVLDYELKQAGGERIAHWANVILGKLLGDDAWLKFFVLSTRLPGYMWWANRLKGSLIERQGMDKLFGGALVFLVEYYYQHFIHDPGWSEYESHEEKRAADLAALRARGGGALGVEDMQEVVASVRDFALANELWRRFLAPVEPVAPGLWRIADGPAVRIVPGEVNAIQTLVWKVSSRARAAKFLSERGMLGSVSENQLMIDRAKIYGLDVRLVE
;
A
#
# COMPACT_ATOMS: atom_id res chain seq x y z
N MET A 1 -27.36 12.15 -16.01
CA MET A 1 -25.99 12.24 -15.47
C MET A 1 -26.10 11.74 -14.05
N THR A 2 -25.55 10.56 -13.73
CA THR A 2 -25.50 10.11 -12.34
C THR A 2 -24.43 10.93 -11.63
N ASP A 3 -24.82 11.64 -10.58
CA ASP A 3 -23.90 12.40 -9.73
C ASP A 3 -23.11 11.39 -8.88
N ASP A 4 -22.02 10.88 -9.46
CA ASP A 4 -21.19 9.85 -8.84
C ASP A 4 -20.42 10.47 -7.68
N ARG A 5 -20.81 10.13 -6.44
CA ARG A 5 -20.18 10.63 -5.22
C ARG A 5 -18.76 10.09 -5.05
N PRO A 6 -17.74 10.87 -4.67
CA PRO A 6 -16.41 10.34 -4.42
C PRO A 6 -16.43 9.32 -3.29
N ILE A 7 -15.76 8.17 -3.48
CA ILE A 7 -15.61 7.13 -2.45
C ILE A 7 -14.18 6.99 -1.93
N VAL A 8 -13.21 7.53 -2.68
CA VAL A 8 -11.81 7.63 -2.30
C VAL A 8 -11.51 9.09 -2.00
N LYS A 9 -10.84 9.34 -0.87
CA LYS A 9 -10.24 10.64 -0.58
C LYS A 9 -8.91 10.79 -1.30
N GLN A 10 -8.03 9.81 -1.10
CA GLN A 10 -6.65 9.82 -1.58
C GLN A 10 -6.02 8.43 -1.48
N LEU A 11 -4.83 8.28 -2.05
CA LEU A 11 -3.99 7.13 -1.80
C LEU A 11 -3.36 7.25 -0.39
N ASP A 12 -3.49 6.18 0.39
CA ASP A 12 -3.10 6.11 1.80
C ASP A 12 -1.68 5.58 1.95
N HIS A 13 -1.49 4.33 1.52
CA HIS A 13 -0.21 3.65 1.56
C HIS A 13 -0.07 2.62 0.44
N ILE A 14 1.19 2.22 0.21
CA ILE A 14 1.57 1.13 -0.66
C ILE A 14 2.18 0.03 0.19
N VAL A 15 1.70 -1.20 0.02
CA VAL A 15 2.23 -2.35 0.76
C VAL A 15 3.34 -3.02 -0.03
N VAL A 16 4.52 -3.07 0.56
CA VAL A 16 5.67 -3.85 0.09
C VAL A 16 5.80 -5.08 0.97
N ARG A 17 5.58 -6.26 0.38
CA ARG A 17 5.83 -7.53 1.07
C ARG A 17 7.28 -7.96 0.91
N VAL A 18 7.91 -8.33 2.01
CA VAL A 18 9.30 -8.80 2.11
C VAL A 18 9.38 -9.91 3.16
N ASN A 19 10.33 -10.83 3.02
CA ASN A 19 10.53 -11.91 4.00
C ASN A 19 10.90 -11.36 5.39
N ASP A 20 11.86 -10.43 5.45
CA ASP A 20 12.20 -9.68 6.66
C ASP A 20 11.85 -8.20 6.54
N ALA A 21 10.73 -7.81 7.16
CA ALA A 21 10.29 -6.42 7.20
C ALA A 21 11.29 -5.49 7.88
N ARG A 22 12.07 -5.97 8.85
CA ARG A 22 13.02 -5.15 9.60
C ARG A 22 14.16 -4.68 8.70
N SER A 23 14.66 -5.56 7.84
CA SER A 23 15.80 -5.28 6.98
C SER A 23 15.51 -4.21 5.91
N LEU A 24 14.37 -4.29 5.22
CA LEU A 24 13.97 -3.23 4.27
C LEU A 24 13.60 -1.95 5.02
N HIS A 25 12.90 -2.04 6.15
CA HIS A 25 12.58 -0.87 6.96
C HIS A 25 13.84 -0.13 7.41
N ALA A 26 14.85 -0.84 7.95
CA ALA A 26 16.12 -0.26 8.36
C ALA A 26 16.90 0.35 7.19
N LEU A 27 16.91 -0.30 6.01
CA LEU A 27 17.49 0.29 4.80
C LEU A 27 16.86 1.66 4.51
N LEU A 28 15.53 1.74 4.51
CA LEU A 28 14.82 2.99 4.21
C LEU A 28 15.00 4.05 5.30
N SER A 29 14.91 3.69 6.58
CA SER A 29 14.97 4.65 7.69
C SER A 29 16.39 5.06 8.10
N GLU A 30 17.36 4.15 8.02
CA GLU A 30 18.73 4.38 8.52
C GLU A 30 19.69 4.71 7.38
N THR A 31 19.59 3.99 6.25
CA THR A 31 20.50 4.21 5.10
C THR A 31 20.00 5.37 4.25
N PHE A 32 18.72 5.36 3.85
CA PHE A 32 18.13 6.47 3.08
C PHE A 32 17.64 7.61 3.97
N GLN A 33 17.65 7.43 5.28
CA GLN A 33 17.30 8.46 6.28
C GLN A 33 15.87 8.99 6.13
N LEU A 34 14.97 8.19 5.56
CA LEU A 34 13.56 8.53 5.44
C LEU A 34 12.88 8.49 6.82
N PRO A 35 11.88 9.36 7.09
CA PRO A 35 11.18 9.34 8.37
C PRO A 35 10.35 8.07 8.53
N VAL A 36 10.34 7.54 9.75
CA VAL A 36 9.48 6.44 10.17
C VAL A 36 8.10 7.01 10.47
N SER A 37 7.08 6.51 9.76
CA SER A 37 5.67 6.87 9.96
C SER A 37 5.07 6.09 11.13
N TRP A 38 5.38 4.80 11.24
CA TRP A 38 5.16 4.00 12.45
C TRP A 38 6.27 2.94 12.57
N PRO A 39 6.75 2.63 13.78
CA PRO A 39 7.84 1.68 13.97
C PRO A 39 7.41 0.25 13.58
N ILE A 40 8.38 -0.64 13.43
CA ILE A 40 8.11 -2.08 13.25
C ILE A 40 7.35 -2.62 14.45
N GLN A 41 6.16 -3.17 14.18
CA GLN A 41 5.28 -3.84 15.13
C GLN A 41 5.03 -5.29 14.72
N VAL A 42 4.85 -6.15 15.72
CA VAL A 42 4.54 -7.57 15.50
C VAL A 42 3.08 -7.82 15.84
N PHE A 43 2.31 -8.18 14.83
CA PHE A 43 0.91 -8.56 14.93
C PHE A 43 0.76 -10.09 14.93
N PRO A 44 -0.43 -10.64 15.29
CA PRO A 44 -0.61 -12.09 15.36
C PRO A 44 -0.26 -12.87 14.07
N SER A 45 -0.52 -12.27 12.90
CA SER A 45 -0.37 -12.89 11.58
C SER A 45 0.65 -12.24 10.65
N PHE A 46 1.23 -11.10 11.05
CA PHE A 46 2.21 -10.36 10.25
C PHE A 46 3.08 -9.42 11.10
N THR A 47 4.18 -8.95 10.54
CA THR A 47 5.01 -7.86 11.07
C THR A 47 4.94 -6.71 10.07
N SER A 48 4.73 -5.48 10.56
CA SER A 48 4.61 -4.31 9.70
C SER A 48 5.24 -3.06 10.31
N GLY A 49 5.79 -2.19 9.47
CA GLY A 49 6.30 -0.86 9.82
C GLY A 49 6.12 0.10 8.65
N GLY A 50 6.07 1.40 8.93
CA GLY A 50 5.75 2.42 7.93
C GLY A 50 6.88 3.43 7.72
N ILE A 51 7.19 3.71 6.46
CA ILE A 51 8.10 4.79 6.06
C ILE A 51 7.34 5.80 5.24
N THR A 52 7.45 7.09 5.56
CA THR A 52 6.77 8.12 4.76
C THR A 52 7.61 8.59 3.59
N LEU A 53 6.94 8.76 2.44
CA LEU A 53 7.43 9.50 1.28
C LEU A 53 6.68 10.83 1.15
N GLY A 54 6.11 11.36 2.23
CA GLY A 54 5.50 12.68 2.27
C GLY A 54 4.03 12.67 1.88
N ASN A 55 3.70 12.29 0.65
CA ASN A 55 2.32 12.22 0.17
C ASN A 55 1.69 10.82 0.23
N VAL A 56 2.48 9.81 0.60
CA VAL A 56 2.10 8.41 0.76
C VAL A 56 3.03 7.72 1.75
N ASN A 57 2.53 6.70 2.44
CA ASN A 57 3.35 5.81 3.26
C ASN A 57 3.68 4.51 2.51
N LEU A 58 4.90 4.00 2.68
CA LEU A 58 5.26 2.63 2.36
C LEU A 58 5.05 1.79 3.60
N GLU A 59 4.12 0.82 3.54
CA GLU A 59 4.01 -0.23 4.54
C GLU A 59 4.94 -1.38 4.15
N ILE A 60 5.90 -1.68 5.03
CA ILE A 60 6.81 -2.81 4.87
C ILE A 60 6.25 -3.98 5.66
N LEU A 61 5.73 -4.98 4.95
CA LEU A 61 4.99 -6.11 5.50
C LEU A 61 5.80 -7.41 5.36
N SER A 62 5.92 -8.15 6.47
CA SER A 62 6.29 -9.57 6.45
C SER A 62 5.11 -10.38 6.98
N CYS A 63 4.62 -11.32 6.18
CA CYS A 63 3.50 -12.18 6.56
C CYS A 63 3.64 -13.56 5.91
N GLY A 64 2.94 -14.53 6.49
CA GLY A 64 2.97 -15.92 6.00
C GLY A 64 4.16 -16.72 6.51
N PHE A 65 4.51 -17.77 5.77
CA PHE A 65 5.75 -18.51 5.95
C PHE A 65 6.84 -17.84 5.14
N ASP A 66 8.10 -18.03 5.53
CA ASP A 66 9.24 -17.66 4.70
C ASP A 66 9.01 -18.21 3.29
N VAL A 67 8.82 -17.30 2.34
CA VAL A 67 8.81 -17.72 0.95
C VAL A 67 10.25 -18.06 0.67
N SER A 68 10.52 -19.36 0.47
CA SER A 68 11.83 -19.83 0.01
C SER A 68 12.07 -19.42 -1.45
N THR A 69 11.85 -18.15 -1.78
CA THR A 69 12.48 -17.54 -2.94
C THR A 69 13.95 -17.44 -2.57
N GLN A 70 14.81 -18.07 -3.37
CA GLN A 70 16.25 -18.15 -3.13
C GLN A 70 16.95 -16.76 -3.01
N ASP A 71 16.23 -15.65 -3.26
CA ASP A 71 16.81 -14.31 -3.38
C ASP A 71 16.25 -13.24 -2.41
N GLY A 72 15.35 -13.57 -1.48
CA GLY A 72 14.82 -12.57 -0.54
C GLY A 72 14.13 -11.37 -1.22
N GLU A 73 13.54 -11.60 -2.40
CA GLU A 73 12.85 -10.57 -3.18
C GLU A 73 11.61 -10.04 -2.45
N SER A 74 11.44 -8.73 -2.52
CA SER A 74 10.26 -8.02 -2.09
C SER A 74 9.41 -7.64 -3.30
N HIS A 75 8.12 -7.49 -3.05
CA HIS A 75 7.14 -7.19 -4.08
C HIS A 75 6.17 -6.14 -3.58
N VAL A 76 5.81 -5.22 -4.46
CA VAL A 76 4.69 -4.32 -4.19
C VAL A 76 3.40 -5.13 -4.34
N ARG A 77 2.66 -5.29 -3.25
CA ARG A 77 1.50 -6.19 -3.16
C ARG A 77 0.18 -5.48 -3.05
N ALA A 78 0.12 -4.25 -2.56
CA ALA A 78 -1.15 -3.54 -2.49
C ALA A 78 -1.03 -2.04 -2.73
N ILE A 79 -2.08 -1.49 -3.37
CA ILE A 79 -2.38 -0.06 -3.40
C ILE A 79 -3.56 0.16 -2.47
N VAL A 80 -3.39 1.01 -1.46
CA VAL A 80 -4.43 1.25 -0.44
C VAL A 80 -4.89 2.69 -0.50
N PHE A 81 -6.20 2.86 -0.47
CA PHE A 81 -6.86 4.15 -0.57
C PHE A 81 -7.61 4.48 0.71
N GLU A 82 -7.52 5.73 1.15
CA GLU A 82 -8.34 6.24 2.23
C GLU A 82 -9.77 6.44 1.72
N SER A 83 -10.73 5.85 2.42
CA SER A 83 -12.15 5.97 2.10
C SER A 83 -12.74 7.28 2.62
N VAL A 84 -13.77 7.80 1.96
CA VAL A 84 -14.59 8.89 2.54
C VAL A 84 -15.32 8.39 3.79
N SER A 85 -15.95 7.23 3.66
CA SER A 85 -16.54 6.41 4.72
C SER A 85 -16.73 5.01 4.16
N LEU A 86 -16.17 3.97 4.77
CA LEU A 86 -16.29 2.59 4.28
C LEU A 86 -17.74 2.12 4.27
N ALA A 87 -18.54 2.53 5.27
CA ALA A 87 -19.95 2.16 5.36
C ALA A 87 -20.74 2.64 4.13
N GLU A 88 -20.56 3.90 3.73
CA GLU A 88 -21.20 4.46 2.54
C GLU A 88 -20.56 3.94 1.25
N THR A 89 -19.25 3.74 1.26
CA THR A 89 -18.48 3.32 0.09
C THR A 89 -18.84 1.91 -0.37
N VAL A 90 -19.12 0.98 0.53
CA VAL A 90 -19.54 -0.39 0.14
C VAL A 90 -20.82 -0.38 -0.69
N ALA A 91 -21.81 0.44 -0.32
CA ALA A 91 -23.05 0.56 -1.09
C ALA A 91 -22.78 1.13 -2.50
N GLU A 92 -21.89 2.12 -2.58
CA GLU A 92 -21.52 2.77 -3.83
C GLU A 92 -20.66 1.87 -4.74
N LEU A 93 -19.75 1.07 -4.18
CA LEU A 93 -19.02 0.02 -4.89
C LEU A 93 -19.97 -1.02 -5.50
N ALA A 94 -21.01 -1.42 -4.77
CA ALA A 94 -22.04 -2.33 -5.27
C ALA A 94 -22.81 -1.70 -6.43
N ARG A 95 -23.22 -0.42 -6.29
CA ARG A 95 -23.90 0.33 -7.36
C ARG A 95 -23.04 0.46 -8.62
N ARG A 96 -21.72 0.63 -8.46
CA ARG A 96 -20.73 0.72 -9.55
C ARG A 96 -20.32 -0.63 -10.13
N ALA A 97 -20.86 -1.72 -9.59
CA ALA A 97 -20.51 -3.10 -9.94
C ALA A 97 -18.99 -3.37 -9.83
N ILE A 98 -18.36 -2.83 -8.78
CA ILE A 98 -16.97 -3.16 -8.41
C ILE A 98 -17.01 -4.37 -7.46
N PRO A 99 -16.33 -5.49 -7.76
CA PRO A 99 -16.26 -6.62 -6.83
C PRO A 99 -15.53 -6.22 -5.55
N HIS A 100 -16.10 -6.51 -4.39
CA HIS A 100 -15.53 -6.14 -3.10
C HIS A 100 -15.99 -7.07 -1.97
N THR A 101 -15.19 -7.16 -0.91
CA THR A 101 -15.59 -7.75 0.38
C THR A 101 -16.54 -6.84 1.14
N PRO A 102 -17.29 -7.33 2.14
CA PRO A 102 -17.82 -6.48 3.19
C PRO A 102 -16.70 -5.70 3.91
N VAL A 103 -17.09 -4.79 4.80
CA VAL A 103 -16.14 -4.15 5.74
C VAL A 103 -15.54 -5.22 6.65
N LEU A 104 -14.21 -5.27 6.69
CA LEU A 104 -13.43 -6.23 7.46
C LEU A 104 -12.67 -5.50 8.58
N ASP A 105 -13.15 -5.61 9.81
CA ASP A 105 -12.51 -4.99 10.97
C ASP A 105 -11.24 -5.72 11.38
N TYR A 106 -10.16 -4.95 11.56
CA TYR A 106 -8.95 -5.43 12.18
C TYR A 106 -8.96 -5.13 13.68
N GLU A 107 -9.40 -6.13 14.43
CA GLU A 107 -9.43 -6.08 15.88
C GLU A 107 -8.16 -6.63 16.55
N LEU A 108 -7.62 -5.85 17.48
CA LEU A 108 -6.55 -6.26 18.39
C LEU A 108 -7.11 -6.57 19.78
N LYS A 109 -6.49 -7.54 20.46
CA LYS A 109 -6.83 -7.90 21.83
C LYS A 109 -6.08 -6.99 22.80
N GLN A 110 -6.82 -6.26 23.62
CA GLN A 110 -6.29 -5.38 24.67
C GLN A 110 -5.88 -6.17 25.92
N ALA A 111 -5.12 -5.53 26.82
CA ALA A 111 -4.66 -6.13 28.07
C ALA A 111 -5.81 -6.68 28.95
N GLY A 112 -6.98 -6.03 28.90
CA GLY A 112 -8.21 -6.47 29.59
C GLY A 112 -8.98 -7.61 28.91
N GLY A 113 -8.49 -8.11 27.76
CA GLY A 113 -9.10 -9.21 27.02
C GLY A 113 -10.17 -8.81 26.00
N GLU A 114 -10.64 -7.57 26.05
CA GLU A 114 -11.52 -6.97 25.04
C GLU A 114 -10.84 -6.89 23.67
N ARG A 115 -11.62 -7.00 22.60
CA ARG A 115 -11.15 -6.86 21.22
C ARG A 115 -11.66 -5.54 20.66
N ILE A 116 -10.75 -4.66 20.27
CA ILE A 116 -11.09 -3.33 19.75
C ILE A 116 -10.60 -3.22 18.31
N ALA A 117 -11.49 -2.77 17.41
CA ALA A 117 -11.16 -2.51 16.02
C ALA A 117 -10.27 -1.26 15.91
N HIS A 118 -9.10 -1.36 15.28
CA HIS A 118 -8.21 -0.19 15.11
C HIS A 118 -8.36 0.41 13.71
N TRP A 119 -8.60 -0.43 12.72
CA TRP A 119 -8.93 -0.02 11.36
C TRP A 119 -9.84 -1.06 10.72
N ALA A 120 -10.44 -0.67 9.61
CA ALA A 120 -11.26 -1.54 8.78
C ALA A 120 -10.79 -1.49 7.33
N ASN A 121 -10.97 -2.59 6.61
CA ASN A 121 -10.59 -2.72 5.21
C ASN A 121 -11.77 -3.16 4.34
N VAL A 122 -11.75 -2.75 3.08
CA VAL A 122 -12.55 -3.36 2.02
C VAL A 122 -11.62 -3.76 0.88
N ILE A 123 -11.62 -5.05 0.55
CA ILE A 123 -10.74 -5.60 -0.48
C ILE A 123 -11.44 -5.59 -1.82
N LEU A 124 -10.81 -4.98 -2.84
CA LEU A 124 -11.36 -4.82 -4.17
C LEU A 124 -10.84 -5.91 -5.12
N GLY A 125 -11.74 -6.47 -5.91
CA GLY A 125 -11.43 -7.47 -6.93
C GLY A 125 -11.35 -6.87 -8.33
N LYS A 126 -10.63 -7.55 -9.22
CA LYS A 126 -10.54 -7.29 -10.67
C LYS A 126 -9.84 -6.00 -11.12
N LEU A 127 -9.57 -5.04 -10.23
CA LEU A 127 -8.88 -3.80 -10.60
C LEU A 127 -7.47 -4.03 -11.17
N LEU A 128 -6.78 -5.05 -10.69
CA LEU A 128 -5.48 -5.49 -11.21
C LEU A 128 -5.59 -6.78 -12.01
N GLY A 129 -6.76 -7.03 -12.61
CA GLY A 129 -7.06 -8.23 -13.39
C GLY A 129 -7.70 -9.37 -12.58
N ASP A 130 -8.06 -10.43 -13.28
CA ASP A 130 -8.81 -11.55 -12.73
C ASP A 130 -7.91 -12.54 -11.99
N ASP A 131 -8.14 -12.69 -10.68
CA ASP A 131 -7.51 -13.69 -9.82
C ASP A 131 -8.59 -14.62 -9.23
N ALA A 132 -8.49 -15.93 -9.51
CA ALA A 132 -9.47 -16.92 -9.07
C ALA A 132 -9.52 -17.07 -7.54
N TRP A 133 -8.37 -16.96 -6.87
CA TRP A 133 -8.29 -17.00 -5.42
C TRP A 133 -8.91 -15.76 -4.80
N LEU A 134 -8.59 -14.56 -5.31
CA LEU A 134 -9.19 -13.32 -4.83
C LEU A 134 -10.71 -13.32 -5.04
N LYS A 135 -11.20 -13.82 -6.18
CA LYS A 135 -12.63 -14.01 -6.42
C LYS A 135 -13.26 -14.94 -5.39
N PHE A 136 -12.65 -16.10 -5.15
CA PHE A 136 -13.11 -17.05 -4.15
C PHE A 136 -13.14 -16.41 -2.76
N PHE A 137 -12.09 -15.70 -2.37
CA PHE A 137 -11.99 -15.00 -1.10
C PHE A 137 -13.11 -13.96 -0.95
N VAL A 138 -13.29 -13.07 -1.94
CA VAL A 138 -14.37 -12.07 -1.96
C VAL A 138 -15.74 -12.74 -1.82
N LEU A 139 -16.00 -13.84 -2.53
CA LEU A 139 -17.25 -14.58 -2.42
C LEU A 139 -17.41 -15.24 -1.04
N SER A 140 -16.36 -15.84 -0.50
CA SER A 140 -16.40 -16.53 0.80
C SER A 140 -16.68 -15.58 1.96
N THR A 141 -16.20 -14.33 1.87
CA THR A 141 -16.43 -13.31 2.91
C THR A 141 -17.90 -12.92 3.06
N ARG A 142 -18.73 -13.25 2.05
CA ARG A 142 -20.18 -12.99 2.05
C ARG A 142 -21.00 -14.12 2.66
N LEU A 143 -20.37 -15.25 3.01
CA LEU A 143 -21.06 -16.38 3.64
C LEU A 143 -21.43 -16.03 5.09
N PRO A 144 -22.66 -16.37 5.55
CA PRO A 144 -23.05 -16.16 6.94
C PRO A 144 -22.06 -16.80 7.92
N GLY A 145 -21.62 -16.03 8.92
CA GLY A 145 -20.69 -16.51 9.95
C GLY A 145 -19.21 -16.56 9.53
N TYR A 146 -18.84 -16.11 8.32
CA TYR A 146 -17.45 -16.05 7.90
C TYR A 146 -16.57 -15.28 8.89
N MET A 147 -16.99 -14.07 9.29
CA MET A 147 -16.20 -13.23 10.22
C MET A 147 -16.03 -13.88 11.60
N TRP A 148 -17.05 -14.60 12.07
CA TRP A 148 -16.96 -15.35 13.32
C TRP A 148 -15.92 -16.48 13.23
N TRP A 149 -15.89 -17.22 12.12
CA TRP A 149 -14.87 -18.25 11.87
C TRP A 149 -13.48 -17.64 11.70
N ALA A 150 -13.34 -16.57 10.91
CA ALA A 150 -12.07 -15.90 10.66
C ALA A 150 -11.45 -15.36 11.97
N ASN A 151 -12.26 -14.73 12.82
CA ASN A 151 -11.80 -14.22 14.11
C ASN A 151 -11.30 -15.32 15.07
N ARG A 152 -11.88 -16.54 15.00
CA ARG A 152 -11.40 -17.69 15.79
C ARG A 152 -10.06 -18.25 15.31
N LEU A 153 -9.71 -18.00 14.06
CA LEU A 153 -8.46 -18.47 13.46
C LEU A 153 -7.32 -17.44 13.60
N LYS A 154 -7.55 -16.30 14.27
CA LYS A 154 -6.52 -15.26 14.46
C LYS A 154 -5.27 -15.81 15.19
N GLY A 155 -4.10 -15.57 14.62
CA GLY A 155 -2.80 -16.09 15.02
C GLY A 155 -2.53 -17.54 14.65
N SER A 156 -3.50 -18.25 14.05
CA SER A 156 -3.35 -19.67 13.71
C SER A 156 -2.53 -19.89 12.43
N LEU A 157 -2.06 -21.13 12.25
CA LEU A 157 -1.39 -21.57 11.02
C LEU A 157 -2.27 -21.33 9.77
N ILE A 158 -3.58 -21.55 9.90
CA ILE A 158 -4.54 -21.42 8.80
C ILE A 158 -4.67 -19.96 8.36
N GLU A 159 -4.77 -19.03 9.31
CA GLU A 159 -4.80 -17.60 8.98
C GLU A 159 -3.49 -17.15 8.33
N ARG A 160 -2.34 -17.60 8.83
CA ARG A 160 -1.03 -17.30 8.22
C ARG A 160 -0.94 -17.81 6.78
N GLN A 161 -1.41 -19.02 6.51
CA GLN A 161 -1.52 -19.54 5.14
C GLN A 161 -2.48 -18.71 4.27
N GLY A 162 -3.62 -18.28 4.83
CA GLY A 162 -4.58 -17.43 4.15
C GLY A 162 -3.98 -16.07 3.78
N MET A 163 -3.25 -15.43 4.70
CA MET A 163 -2.53 -14.17 4.49
C MET A 163 -1.44 -14.31 3.46
N ASP A 164 -0.61 -15.37 3.56
CA ASP A 164 0.44 -15.67 2.58
C ASP A 164 -0.14 -15.75 1.16
N LYS A 165 -1.27 -16.45 1.01
CA LYS A 165 -1.92 -16.63 -0.27
C LYS A 165 -2.60 -15.35 -0.77
N LEU A 166 -3.23 -14.57 0.13
CA LEU A 166 -3.82 -13.28 -0.21
C LEU A 166 -2.75 -12.31 -0.72
N PHE A 167 -1.66 -12.14 0.03
CA PHE A 167 -0.51 -11.31 -0.33
C PHE A 167 0.49 -12.02 -1.28
N GLY A 168 0.08 -13.14 -1.87
CA GLY A 168 0.76 -13.76 -3.01
C GLY A 168 0.38 -13.08 -4.33
N GLY A 169 -0.77 -12.40 -4.38
CA GLY A 169 -1.25 -11.60 -5.51
C GLY A 169 -1.05 -10.10 -5.32
N ALA A 170 -1.40 -9.32 -6.35
CA ALA A 170 -1.49 -7.86 -6.26
C ALA A 170 -2.93 -7.44 -5.91
N LEU A 171 -3.06 -6.48 -5.00
CA LEU A 171 -4.31 -6.14 -4.35
C LEU A 171 -4.59 -4.64 -4.41
N VAL A 172 -5.87 -4.29 -4.32
CA VAL A 172 -6.30 -2.92 -4.12
C VAL A 172 -7.29 -2.92 -2.96
N PHE A 173 -7.10 -2.02 -2.00
CA PHE A 173 -7.93 -1.95 -0.81
C PHE A 173 -8.41 -0.52 -0.54
N LEU A 174 -9.50 -0.41 0.19
CA LEU A 174 -9.89 0.80 0.90
C LEU A 174 -9.64 0.60 2.40
N VAL A 175 -9.26 1.66 3.10
CA VAL A 175 -9.04 1.66 4.55
C VAL A 175 -9.81 2.79 5.23
N GLU A 176 -10.19 2.55 6.48
CA GLU A 176 -10.67 3.57 7.43
C GLU A 176 -10.08 3.28 8.81
N TYR A 177 -9.59 4.32 9.49
CA TYR A 177 -8.92 4.22 10.78
C TYR A 177 -9.82 4.71 11.91
N TYR A 178 -9.79 4.01 13.04
CA TYR A 178 -10.47 4.39 14.28
C TYR A 178 -9.47 5.03 15.25
N TYR A 179 -9.11 6.29 14.99
CA TYR A 179 -8.03 7.01 15.71
C TYR A 179 -8.17 7.00 17.23
N GLN A 180 -9.41 7.06 17.73
CA GLN A 180 -9.72 6.98 19.15
C GLN A 180 -9.30 5.66 19.83
N HIS A 181 -8.94 4.64 19.06
CA HIS A 181 -8.49 3.34 19.58
C HIS A 181 -6.96 3.16 19.58
N PHE A 182 -6.20 4.05 18.94
CA PHE A 182 -4.73 3.96 18.86
C PHE A 182 -4.00 4.58 20.06
N ILE A 183 -4.67 4.75 21.20
CA ILE A 183 -4.16 5.50 22.38
C ILE A 183 -2.86 4.95 22.99
N HIS A 184 -2.45 3.75 22.62
CA HIS A 184 -1.23 3.09 23.10
C HIS A 184 -0.31 2.61 21.99
N ASP A 185 -0.60 2.96 20.74
CA ASP A 185 0.13 2.50 19.57
C ASP A 185 1.18 3.56 19.17
N PRO A 186 2.49 3.26 19.30
CA PRO A 186 3.53 4.22 18.98
C PRO A 186 3.47 4.67 17.53
N GLY A 187 3.60 5.97 17.31
CA GLY A 187 3.46 6.59 16.00
C GLY A 187 2.01 6.79 15.57
N TRP A 188 1.00 6.35 16.31
CA TRP A 188 -0.41 6.64 16.03
C TRP A 188 -1.09 7.40 17.17
N SER A 189 -0.75 7.04 18.42
CA SER A 189 -1.29 7.62 19.66
C SER A 189 -1.10 9.14 19.80
N GLU A 190 -0.17 9.71 19.05
CA GLU A 190 0.21 11.12 19.06
C GLU A 190 -0.73 12.00 18.23
N TYR A 191 -1.66 11.40 17.49
CA TYR A 191 -2.51 12.10 16.52
C TYR A 191 -3.98 11.81 16.79
N GLU A 192 -4.84 12.81 16.58
CA GLU A 192 -6.29 12.67 16.73
C GLU A 192 -6.97 12.24 15.43
N SER A 193 -6.27 12.38 14.28
CA SER A 193 -6.81 12.08 12.96
C SER A 193 -5.75 11.64 11.96
N HIS A 194 -6.22 11.06 10.85
CA HIS A 194 -5.35 10.66 9.74
C HIS A 194 -4.71 11.87 9.03
N GLU A 195 -5.46 12.96 8.88
CA GLU A 195 -4.98 14.18 8.26
C GLU A 195 -3.83 14.80 9.06
N GLU A 196 -3.97 14.87 10.38
CA GLU A 196 -2.91 15.36 11.28
C GLU A 196 -1.65 14.50 11.16
N LYS A 197 -1.82 13.18 11.18
CA LYS A 197 -0.70 12.26 11.02
C LYS A 197 0.03 12.45 9.69
N ARG A 198 -0.70 12.55 8.58
CA ARG A 198 -0.11 12.81 7.25
C ARG A 198 0.64 14.13 7.21
N ALA A 199 0.08 15.19 7.80
CA ALA A 199 0.73 16.49 7.87
C ALA A 199 2.06 16.41 8.66
N ALA A 200 2.08 15.66 9.76
CA ALA A 200 3.29 15.42 10.54
C ALA A 200 4.33 14.58 9.78
N ASP A 201 3.91 13.52 9.10
CA ASP A 201 4.77 12.68 8.26
C ASP A 201 5.44 13.52 7.15
N LEU A 202 4.66 14.36 6.45
CA LEU A 202 5.16 15.28 5.43
C LEU A 202 6.14 16.32 6.01
N ALA A 203 5.81 16.88 7.17
CA ALA A 203 6.69 17.81 7.87
C ALA A 203 8.02 17.15 8.26
N ALA A 204 7.98 15.89 8.72
CA ALA A 204 9.17 15.12 9.06
C ALA A 204 10.06 14.84 7.84
N LEU A 205 9.48 14.53 6.68
CA LEU A 205 10.23 14.35 5.44
C LEU A 205 10.93 15.64 5.02
N ARG A 206 10.18 16.76 5.04
CA ARG A 206 10.70 18.09 4.71
C ARG A 206 11.82 18.53 5.65
N ALA A 207 11.67 18.29 6.96
CA ALA A 207 12.69 18.61 7.96
C ALA A 207 14.01 17.83 7.74
N ARG A 208 13.95 16.65 7.12
CA ARG A 208 15.11 15.85 6.74
C ARG A 208 15.65 16.17 5.35
N GLY A 209 15.09 17.15 4.65
CA GLY A 209 15.45 17.48 3.27
C GLY A 209 15.34 16.28 2.34
N GLY A 210 14.35 15.42 2.57
CA GLY A 210 14.12 14.20 1.81
C GLY A 210 15.06 13.02 2.11
N GLY A 211 15.77 13.07 3.24
CA GLY A 211 16.77 12.07 3.60
C GLY A 211 17.98 12.11 2.68
N ALA A 212 18.72 11.01 2.58
CA ALA A 212 19.97 10.93 1.85
C ALA A 212 19.79 11.11 0.32
N LEU A 213 18.66 10.63 -0.20
CA LEU A 213 18.30 10.73 -1.63
C LEU A 213 17.68 12.08 -2.01
N GLY A 214 17.23 12.87 -1.03
CA GLY A 214 16.52 14.12 -1.28
C GLY A 214 15.11 13.94 -1.82
N VAL A 215 14.39 12.91 -1.37
CA VAL A 215 13.00 12.60 -1.76
C VAL A 215 12.06 13.74 -1.39
N GLU A 216 11.24 14.16 -2.35
CA GLU A 216 10.19 15.16 -2.13
C GLU A 216 8.83 14.52 -1.93
N ASP A 217 8.48 13.57 -2.82
CA ASP A 217 7.22 12.84 -2.82
C ASP A 217 7.32 11.53 -3.64
N MET A 218 6.27 10.70 -3.61
CA MET A 218 6.03 9.71 -4.65
C MET A 218 5.20 10.34 -5.77
N GLN A 219 5.68 10.23 -7.01
CA GLN A 219 4.98 10.73 -8.19
C GLN A 219 3.96 9.74 -8.71
N GLU A 220 4.32 8.45 -8.72
CA GLU A 220 3.53 7.43 -9.39
C GLU A 220 3.75 6.03 -8.83
N VAL A 221 2.68 5.25 -8.76
CA VAL A 221 2.72 3.79 -8.65
C VAL A 221 2.22 3.18 -9.96
N VAL A 222 2.98 2.25 -10.53
CA VAL A 222 2.69 1.62 -11.82
C VAL A 222 2.33 0.16 -11.62
N ALA A 223 1.21 -0.26 -12.18
CA ALA A 223 0.81 -1.65 -12.25
C ALA A 223 0.61 -2.10 -13.70
N SER A 224 1.05 -3.31 -14.02
CA SER A 224 0.74 -3.96 -15.29
C SER A 224 -0.54 -4.78 -15.17
N VAL A 225 -1.32 -4.80 -16.24
CA VAL A 225 -2.55 -5.61 -16.34
C VAL A 225 -2.62 -6.29 -17.71
N ARG A 226 -3.06 -7.55 -17.74
CA ARG A 226 -3.25 -8.32 -18.98
C ARG A 226 -4.40 -7.81 -19.83
N ASP A 227 -5.52 -7.52 -19.19
CA ASP A 227 -6.72 -6.97 -19.83
C ASP A 227 -6.85 -5.49 -19.50
N PHE A 228 -6.10 -4.67 -20.23
CA PHE A 228 -6.06 -3.22 -20.02
C PHE A 228 -7.43 -2.56 -20.22
N ALA A 229 -8.21 -2.99 -21.22
CA ALA A 229 -9.51 -2.38 -21.51
C ALA A 229 -10.49 -2.59 -20.35
N LEU A 230 -10.59 -3.82 -19.84
CA LEU A 230 -11.43 -4.13 -18.68
C LEU A 230 -10.95 -3.42 -17.42
N ALA A 231 -9.65 -3.47 -17.13
CA ALA A 231 -9.08 -2.82 -15.95
C ALA A 231 -9.30 -1.31 -15.99
N ASN A 232 -9.02 -0.66 -17.12
CA ASN A 232 -9.20 0.78 -17.29
C ASN A 232 -10.65 1.23 -17.03
N GLU A 233 -11.64 0.45 -17.50
CA GLU A 233 -13.04 0.73 -17.22
C GLU A 233 -13.43 0.53 -15.75
N LEU A 234 -12.86 -0.48 -15.09
CA LEU A 234 -13.08 -0.70 -13.66
C LEU A 234 -12.47 0.42 -12.82
N TRP A 235 -11.25 0.85 -13.14
CA TRP A 235 -10.57 1.97 -12.49
C TRP A 235 -11.33 3.29 -12.68
N ARG A 236 -11.83 3.56 -13.89
CA ARG A 236 -12.67 4.73 -14.17
C ARG A 236 -13.92 4.76 -13.29
N ARG A 237 -14.63 3.64 -13.19
CA ARG A 237 -15.82 3.53 -12.30
C ARG A 237 -15.45 3.66 -10.83
N PHE A 238 -14.37 3.00 -10.41
CA PHE A 238 -13.92 3.04 -9.02
C PHE A 238 -13.56 4.46 -8.57
N LEU A 239 -12.80 5.20 -9.38
CA LEU A 239 -12.30 6.53 -9.03
C LEU A 239 -13.27 7.67 -9.38
N ALA A 240 -14.41 7.40 -10.01
CA ALA A 240 -15.41 8.42 -10.31
C ALA A 240 -15.78 9.24 -9.04
N PRO A 241 -15.85 10.57 -9.14
CA PRO A 241 -15.89 11.38 -10.37
C PRO A 241 -14.52 11.82 -10.91
N VAL A 242 -13.41 11.30 -10.37
CA VAL A 242 -12.06 11.63 -10.85
C VAL A 242 -11.84 11.03 -12.23
N GLU A 243 -11.78 11.91 -13.24
CA GLU A 243 -11.47 11.51 -14.61
C GLU A 243 -9.96 11.21 -14.78
N PRO A 244 -9.60 10.23 -15.64
CA PRO A 244 -8.21 9.95 -15.94
C PRO A 244 -7.56 11.14 -16.66
N VAL A 245 -6.34 11.48 -16.26
CA VAL A 245 -5.53 12.52 -16.95
C VAL A 245 -4.99 12.01 -18.30
N ALA A 246 -4.86 10.70 -18.44
CA ALA A 246 -4.54 9.97 -19.67
C ALA A 246 -5.08 8.53 -19.53
N PRO A 247 -5.26 7.77 -20.62
CA PRO A 247 -5.68 6.38 -20.53
C PRO A 247 -4.81 5.59 -19.52
N GLY A 248 -5.45 4.99 -18.52
CA GLY A 248 -4.78 4.26 -17.46
C GLY A 248 -4.05 5.10 -16.41
N LEU A 249 -4.23 6.43 -16.35
CA LEU A 249 -3.54 7.31 -15.41
C LEU A 249 -4.51 8.22 -14.65
N TRP A 250 -4.49 8.14 -13.33
CA TRP A 250 -5.30 8.99 -12.44
C TRP A 250 -4.42 9.73 -11.45
N ARG A 251 -4.79 10.99 -11.14
CA ARG A 251 -4.25 11.77 -10.02
C ARG A 251 -5.38 12.01 -9.03
N ILE A 252 -5.17 11.62 -7.78
CA ILE A 252 -6.21 11.61 -6.75
C ILE A 252 -5.73 12.50 -5.61
N ALA A 253 -6.39 13.63 -5.42
CA ALA A 253 -5.97 14.67 -4.48
C ALA A 253 -4.46 14.98 -4.63
N ASP A 254 -3.75 15.12 -3.51
CA ASP A 254 -2.30 15.40 -3.48
C ASP A 254 -1.43 14.12 -3.41
N GLY A 255 -2.04 12.94 -3.57
CA GLY A 255 -1.33 11.66 -3.55
C GLY A 255 -0.58 11.33 -4.85
N PRO A 256 0.22 10.25 -4.85
CA PRO A 256 0.86 9.76 -6.08
C PRO A 256 -0.18 9.41 -7.14
N ALA A 257 0.20 9.58 -8.40
CA ALA A 257 -0.60 9.10 -9.51
C ALA A 257 -0.66 7.57 -9.51
N VAL A 258 -1.79 7.02 -9.94
CA VAL A 258 -1.94 5.58 -10.16
C VAL A 258 -1.94 5.34 -11.66
N ARG A 259 -0.97 4.58 -12.13
CA ARG A 259 -0.89 4.16 -13.53
C ARG A 259 -1.13 2.67 -13.65
N ILE A 260 -2.05 2.30 -14.54
CA ILE A 260 -2.10 0.95 -15.09
C ILE A 260 -1.56 0.97 -16.52
N VAL A 261 -0.83 -0.07 -16.90
CA VAL A 261 -0.29 -0.25 -18.27
C VAL A 261 -0.59 -1.66 -18.77
N PRO A 262 -0.73 -1.87 -20.09
CA PRO A 262 -0.79 -3.23 -20.63
C PRO A 262 0.50 -3.98 -20.31
N GLY A 263 0.39 -5.25 -19.93
CA GLY A 263 1.56 -6.11 -19.70
C GLY A 263 1.21 -7.59 -19.63
N GLU A 264 2.23 -8.44 -19.58
CA GLU A 264 2.08 -9.90 -19.59
C GLU A 264 1.62 -10.48 -18.25
N VAL A 265 1.68 -9.69 -17.19
CA VAL A 265 1.34 -10.08 -15.82
C VAL A 265 0.45 -9.03 -15.17
N ASN A 266 -0.30 -9.49 -14.17
CA ASN A 266 -1.11 -8.65 -13.29
C ASN A 266 -0.28 -8.38 -12.03
N ALA A 267 0.40 -7.23 -11.95
CA ALA A 267 1.33 -6.94 -10.86
C ALA A 267 1.49 -5.44 -10.64
N ILE A 268 1.73 -5.02 -9.40
CA ILE A 268 2.26 -3.69 -9.12
C ILE A 268 3.77 -3.77 -9.24
N GLN A 269 4.36 -2.95 -10.10
CA GLN A 269 5.72 -3.14 -10.58
C GLN A 269 6.66 -2.05 -10.10
N THR A 270 6.31 -0.79 -10.35
CA THR A 270 7.25 0.32 -10.27
C THR A 270 6.75 1.38 -9.30
N LEU A 271 7.67 1.89 -8.48
CA LEU A 271 7.48 3.09 -7.67
C LEU A 271 8.34 4.22 -8.25
N VAL A 272 7.73 5.36 -8.53
CA VAL A 272 8.44 6.54 -9.05
C VAL A 272 8.49 7.60 -7.97
N TRP A 273 9.69 7.93 -7.50
CA TRP A 273 9.92 8.92 -6.45
C TRP A 273 10.49 10.20 -7.06
N LYS A 274 9.94 11.35 -6.67
CA LYS A 274 10.55 12.63 -6.99
C LYS A 274 11.68 12.90 -6.01
N VAL A 275 12.82 13.33 -6.54
CA VAL A 275 13.96 13.80 -5.76
C VAL A 275 14.33 15.21 -6.17
N SER A 276 14.73 16.02 -5.19
CA SER A 276 15.18 17.40 -5.38
C SER A 276 16.43 17.55 -6.25
N SER A 277 17.24 16.48 -6.38
CA SER A 277 18.40 16.47 -7.27
C SER A 277 18.81 15.06 -7.64
N ARG A 278 18.68 14.71 -8.92
CA ARG A 278 19.14 13.43 -9.45
C ARG A 278 20.66 13.27 -9.34
N ALA A 279 21.42 14.35 -9.46
CA ALA A 279 22.87 14.32 -9.29
C ALA A 279 23.27 13.95 -7.85
N ARG A 280 22.59 14.54 -6.85
CA ARG A 280 22.77 14.19 -5.43
C ARG A 280 22.42 12.73 -5.16
N ALA A 281 21.25 12.28 -5.62
CA ALA A 281 20.80 10.90 -5.43
C ALA A 281 21.74 9.89 -6.11
N ALA A 282 22.16 10.16 -7.35
CA ALA A 282 23.10 9.30 -8.08
C ALA A 282 24.45 9.20 -7.38
N LYS A 283 24.99 10.31 -6.87
CA LYS A 283 26.23 10.32 -6.10
C LYS A 283 26.12 9.44 -4.84
N PHE A 284 25.08 9.65 -4.04
CA PHE A 284 24.85 8.86 -2.82
C PHE A 284 24.70 7.37 -3.13
N LEU A 285 23.89 7.02 -4.13
CA LEU A 285 23.70 5.62 -4.54
C LEU A 285 24.99 5.00 -5.07
N SER A 286 25.79 5.74 -5.84
CA SER A 286 27.08 5.27 -6.34
C SER A 286 28.07 5.01 -5.20
N GLU A 287 28.17 5.91 -4.22
CA GLU A 287 29.04 5.76 -3.05
C GLU A 287 28.66 4.54 -2.19
N ARG A 288 27.41 4.09 -2.27
CA ARG A 288 26.90 2.90 -1.58
C ARG A 288 26.85 1.65 -2.45
N GLY A 289 27.28 1.73 -3.71
CA GLY A 289 27.17 0.61 -4.66
C GLY A 289 25.72 0.17 -4.90
N MET A 290 24.78 1.12 -4.85
CA MET A 290 23.33 0.94 -5.02
C MET A 290 22.78 1.64 -6.27
N LEU A 291 23.64 2.26 -7.07
CA LEU A 291 23.21 2.92 -8.31
C LEU A 291 22.93 1.85 -9.38
N GLY A 292 21.68 1.79 -9.84
CA GLY A 292 21.27 0.99 -10.98
C GLY A 292 21.48 1.73 -12.30
N SER A 293 20.60 1.49 -13.27
CA SER A 293 20.66 2.16 -14.57
C SER A 293 20.37 3.65 -14.48
N VAL A 294 21.07 4.44 -15.30
CA VAL A 294 20.86 5.88 -15.45
C VAL A 294 20.45 6.17 -16.90
N SER A 295 19.45 7.02 -17.06
CA SER A 295 18.98 7.52 -18.36
C SER A 295 18.88 9.05 -18.32
N GLU A 296 18.49 9.68 -19.43
CA GLU A 296 18.29 11.14 -19.47
C GLU A 296 17.22 11.62 -18.50
N ASN A 297 16.15 10.85 -18.27
CA ASN A 297 14.97 11.30 -17.53
C ASN A 297 14.78 10.65 -16.15
N GLN A 298 15.49 9.56 -15.87
CA GLN A 298 15.37 8.83 -14.60
C GLN A 298 16.67 8.14 -14.21
N LEU A 299 16.84 7.88 -12.92
CA LEU A 299 17.84 6.96 -12.39
C LEU A 299 17.14 5.85 -11.60
N MET A 300 17.74 4.66 -11.53
CA MET A 300 17.19 3.53 -10.79
C MET A 300 18.06 3.20 -9.59
N ILE A 301 17.43 2.75 -8.50
CA ILE A 301 18.14 2.05 -7.44
C ILE A 301 18.40 0.62 -7.94
N ASP A 302 19.60 0.10 -7.73
CA ASP A 302 19.92 -1.30 -8.06
C ASP A 302 18.96 -2.22 -7.30
N ARG A 303 18.16 -2.97 -8.06
CA ARG A 303 17.12 -3.86 -7.54
C ARG A 303 17.70 -4.87 -6.56
N ALA A 304 18.90 -5.39 -6.81
CA ALA A 304 19.55 -6.34 -5.92
C ALA A 304 19.92 -5.73 -4.55
N LYS A 305 20.00 -4.40 -4.46
CA LYS A 305 20.34 -3.64 -3.25
C LYS A 305 19.11 -3.12 -2.50
N ILE A 306 17.92 -3.23 -3.09
CA ILE A 306 16.65 -2.83 -2.49
C ILE A 306 15.61 -3.96 -2.57
N TYR A 307 16.07 -5.18 -2.29
CA TYR A 307 15.21 -6.37 -2.19
C TYR A 307 14.34 -6.57 -3.44
N GLY A 308 14.86 -6.38 -4.64
CA GLY A 308 14.15 -6.60 -5.90
C GLY A 308 13.18 -5.50 -6.34
N LEU A 309 12.93 -4.46 -5.52
CA LEU A 309 12.01 -3.37 -5.89
C LEU A 309 12.49 -2.59 -7.11
N ASP A 310 11.57 -2.28 -8.03
CA ASP A 310 11.80 -1.31 -9.10
C ASP A 310 11.44 0.09 -8.59
N VAL A 311 12.45 0.80 -8.10
CA VAL A 311 12.35 2.20 -7.65
C VAL A 311 13.10 3.09 -8.63
N ARG A 312 12.37 4.06 -9.20
CA ARG A 312 12.88 5.03 -10.16
C ARG A 312 12.83 6.42 -9.54
N LEU A 313 13.93 7.16 -9.64
CA LEU A 313 14.00 8.54 -9.16
C LEU A 313 14.00 9.51 -10.34
N VAL A 314 13.12 10.51 -10.24
CA VAL A 314 12.91 11.60 -11.21
C VAL A 314 13.08 12.95 -10.52
N GLU A 315 13.34 14.01 -11.28
CA GLU A 315 13.45 15.41 -10.78
C GLU A 315 12.25 16.23 -11.25
#